data_AF-A0A7N2MRT4-F1
#
_entry.id   AF-A0A7N2MRT4-F1
#
_cell.length_a   1.000
_cell.length_b   1.000
_cell.length_c   1.000
_cell.angle_alpha   90.00
_cell.angle_beta   90.00
_cell.angle_gamma   90.00
#
_symmetry.space_group_name_H-M   'P 1'
#
loop_
_entity.id
_entity.type
_entity.pdbx_description
1 polymer ?
#
loop_
_entity_poly.entity_id
_entity_poly.type
_entity_poly.pdbx_seq_one_letter_code
_entity_poly.pdbx_strand_id
1 'polypeptide(L)'
;MMKTLNADESKTLYALLKSEQSPIDEIAADFNSKFPRARHFVACSSLVLLLQDKKLLHSTQRLVAFAILHQTYASQKSSANPFINFIINTASDDEGEKYERAFILQLLGSDGSSSGKEVLLSQFSLLICIVGRSCPSVVL
;
A
#
# COMPACT_ATOMS: atom_id res chain seq x y z
N MET A 1 -17.27 11.93 -16.38
CA MET A 1 -17.95 10.64 -16.14
C MET A 1 -17.00 9.74 -15.37
N MET A 2 -17.27 9.46 -14.10
CA MET A 2 -16.45 8.53 -13.30
C MET A 2 -16.68 7.13 -13.88
N LYS A 3 -15.67 6.57 -14.56
CA LYS A 3 -15.77 5.22 -15.11
C LYS A 3 -15.68 4.24 -13.93
N THR A 4 -16.65 3.35 -13.80
CA THR A 4 -16.63 2.23 -12.84
C THR A 4 -15.97 1.00 -13.47
N LEU A 5 -15.64 0.00 -12.65
CA LEU A 5 -15.24 -1.32 -13.15
C LEU A 5 -16.44 -2.01 -13.81
N ASN A 6 -16.19 -2.69 -14.93
CA ASN A 6 -17.17 -3.62 -15.50
C ASN A 6 -17.17 -4.95 -14.73
N ALA A 7 -18.05 -5.87 -15.10
CA ALA A 7 -18.19 -7.16 -14.41
C ALA A 7 -16.91 -8.02 -14.45
N ASP A 8 -16.26 -8.10 -15.61
CA ASP A 8 -15.04 -8.90 -15.78
C ASP A 8 -13.86 -8.32 -15.01
N GLU A 9 -13.71 -6.99 -15.03
CA GLU A 9 -12.71 -6.28 -14.24
C GLU A 9 -12.95 -6.44 -12.75
N SER A 10 -14.21 -6.34 -12.30
CA SER A 10 -14.56 -6.56 -10.89
C SER A 10 -14.22 -7.98 -10.45
N LYS A 11 -14.54 -8.97 -11.29
CA LYS A 11 -14.19 -10.39 -11.05
C LYS A 11 -12.69 -10.60 -11.01
N THR A 12 -11.95 -9.95 -11.92
CA THR A 12 -10.49 -10.01 -11.98
C THR A 12 -9.85 -9.42 -10.73
N LEU A 13 -10.30 -8.23 -10.31
CA LEU A 13 -9.81 -7.56 -9.11
C LEU A 13 -10.07 -8.42 -7.87
N TYR A 14 -11.27 -9.00 -7.76
CA TYR A 14 -11.62 -9.87 -6.65
C TYR A 14 -10.80 -11.18 -6.62
N ALA A 15 -10.46 -11.74 -7.79
CA ALA A 15 -9.59 -12.91 -7.88
C ALA A 15 -8.15 -12.59 -7.39
N LEU A 16 -7.62 -11.41 -7.72
CA LEU A 16 -6.32 -10.97 -7.22
C LEU A 16 -6.31 -10.82 -5.71
N LEU A 17 -7.37 -10.23 -5.14
CA LEU A 17 -7.55 -10.10 -3.69
C LEU A 17 -7.57 -11.46 -2.97
N LYS A 18 -8.07 -12.51 -3.62
CA LYS A 18 -8.05 -13.90 -3.11
C LYS A 18 -6.73 -14.63 -3.28
N SER A 19 -5.76 -14.06 -3.98
CA SER A 19 -4.45 -14.70 -4.23
C SER A 19 -3.50 -14.54 -3.04
N GLU A 20 -4.01 -14.71 -1.82
CA GLU A 20 -3.32 -14.44 -0.55
C GLU A 20 -2.05 -15.27 -0.33
N GLN A 21 -1.95 -16.41 -1.01
CA GLN A 21 -0.81 -17.32 -0.93
C GLN A 21 0.32 -16.95 -1.90
N SER A 22 0.03 -16.10 -2.89
CA SER A 22 1.01 -15.66 -3.86
C SER A 22 1.92 -14.57 -3.27
N PRO A 23 3.21 -14.53 -3.65
CA PRO A 23 4.08 -13.42 -3.34
C PRO A 23 3.48 -12.10 -3.82
N ILE A 24 3.65 -11.04 -3.02
CA ILE A 24 3.06 -9.72 -3.30
C ILE A 24 3.49 -9.17 -4.66
N ASP A 25 4.77 -9.35 -5.02
CA ASP A 25 5.32 -8.86 -6.29
C ASP A 25 4.69 -9.57 -7.49
N GLU A 26 4.36 -10.86 -7.36
CA GLU A 26 3.62 -11.60 -8.39
C GLU A 26 2.20 -11.07 -8.52
N ILE A 27 1.49 -10.82 -7.41
CA ILE A 27 0.13 -10.27 -7.44
C ILE A 27 0.11 -8.90 -8.11
N ALA A 28 1.09 -8.04 -7.83
CA ALA A 28 1.18 -6.73 -8.45
C ALA A 28 1.55 -6.81 -9.94
N ALA A 29 2.44 -7.72 -10.33
CA ALA A 29 2.74 -7.98 -11.74
C ALA A 29 1.48 -8.49 -12.48
N ASP A 30 0.72 -9.38 -11.84
CA ASP A 30 -0.56 -9.88 -12.33
C ASP A 30 -1.60 -8.77 -12.47
N PHE A 31 -1.70 -7.86 -11.50
CA PHE A 31 -2.58 -6.70 -11.60
C PHE A 31 -2.19 -5.82 -12.80
N ASN A 32 -0.90 -5.51 -12.94
CA ASN A 32 -0.39 -4.67 -14.02
C ASN A 32 -0.57 -5.30 -15.41
N SER A 33 -0.52 -6.64 -15.52
CA SER A 33 -0.74 -7.36 -16.79
C SER A 33 -2.23 -7.51 -17.13
N LYS A 34 -3.10 -7.72 -16.13
CA LYS A 34 -4.54 -7.92 -16.32
C LYS A 34 -5.32 -6.62 -16.48
N PHE A 35 -4.83 -5.51 -15.92
CA PHE A 35 -5.45 -4.20 -16.05
C PHE A 35 -4.63 -3.28 -16.96
N PRO A 36 -5.21 -2.74 -18.04
CA PRO A 36 -4.57 -1.70 -18.83
C PRO A 36 -4.25 -0.46 -17.97
N ARG A 37 -3.14 0.23 -18.24
CA ARG A 37 -2.73 1.45 -17.50
C ARG A 37 -3.86 2.48 -17.37
N ALA A 38 -4.66 2.68 -18.42
CA ALA A 38 -5.81 3.60 -18.42
C ALA A 38 -6.92 3.23 -17.42
N ARG A 39 -6.92 1.99 -16.91
CA ARG A 39 -7.88 1.46 -15.93
C ARG A 39 -7.33 1.41 -14.51
N HIS A 40 -6.02 1.58 -14.31
CA HIS A 40 -5.37 1.53 -12.99
C HIS A 40 -6.00 2.48 -11.99
N PHE A 41 -6.24 3.74 -12.39
CA PHE A 41 -6.88 4.70 -11.51
C PHE A 41 -8.28 4.26 -11.06
N VAL A 42 -9.07 3.68 -11.97
CA VAL A 42 -10.43 3.20 -11.65
C VAL A 42 -10.37 2.00 -10.71
N ALA A 43 -9.52 1.02 -11.01
CA ALA A 43 -9.36 -0.18 -10.20
C ALA A 43 -8.82 0.14 -8.79
N CYS A 44 -7.80 0.98 -8.68
CA CYS A 44 -7.27 1.41 -7.40
C CYS A 44 -8.28 2.27 -6.62
N SER A 45 -9.06 3.12 -7.29
CA SER A 45 -10.16 3.85 -6.63
C SER A 45 -11.19 2.88 -6.03
N SER A 46 -11.53 1.81 -6.75
CA SER A 46 -12.39 0.76 -6.22
C SER A 46 -11.78 0.03 -5.03
N LEU A 47 -10.47 -0.25 -5.03
CA LEU A 47 -9.77 -0.81 -3.87
C LEU A 47 -9.84 0.11 -2.65
N VAL A 48 -9.65 1.43 -2.83
CA VAL A 48 -9.80 2.40 -1.72
C VAL A 48 -11.21 2.35 -1.14
N LEU A 49 -12.25 2.32 -1.97
CA LEU A 49 -13.64 2.21 -1.49
C LEU A 49 -13.86 0.91 -0.69
N LEU A 50 -13.29 -0.21 -1.15
CA LEU A 50 -13.37 -1.49 -0.44
C LEU A 50 -12.59 -1.47 0.89
N LEU A 51 -11.48 -0.74 0.95
CA LEU A 51 -10.66 -0.60 2.16
C LEU A 51 -11.28 0.32 3.22
N GLN A 52 -12.14 1.26 2.81
CA GLN A 52 -12.84 2.15 3.74
C GLN A 52 -13.84 1.41 4.62
N ASP A 53 -14.52 0.38 4.10
CA ASP A 53 -15.37 -0.50 4.90
C ASP A 53 -14.66 -1.82 5.19
N LYS A 54 -14.10 -1.92 6.41
CA LYS A 54 -13.36 -3.09 6.89
C LYS A 54 -14.17 -4.40 6.88
N LYS A 55 -15.50 -4.36 6.68
CA LYS A 55 -16.35 -5.55 6.57
C LYS A 55 -16.42 -6.13 5.16
N LEU A 56 -16.00 -5.37 4.14
CA LEU A 56 -16.07 -5.81 2.74
C LEU A 56 -14.93 -6.74 2.35
N LEU A 57 -13.78 -6.61 3.01
CA LEU A 57 -12.59 -7.41 2.79
C LEU A 57 -12.09 -7.98 4.13
N HIS A 58 -11.69 -9.25 4.16
CA HIS A 58 -11.02 -9.79 5.34
C HIS A 58 -9.57 -9.29 5.43
N SER A 59 -8.94 -9.49 6.60
CA SER A 59 -7.64 -8.89 6.94
C SER A 59 -6.57 -9.05 5.87
N THR A 60 -6.31 -10.26 5.40
CA THR A 60 -5.29 -10.51 4.37
C THR A 60 -5.62 -9.86 3.03
N GLN A 61 -6.89 -9.87 2.61
CA GLN A 61 -7.34 -9.19 1.39
C GLN A 61 -7.04 -7.70 1.44
N ARG A 62 -7.17 -7.09 2.62
CA ARG A 62 -6.81 -5.67 2.82
C ARG A 62 -5.31 -5.45 2.67
N LEU A 63 -4.47 -6.36 3.17
CA LEU A 63 -3.01 -6.30 2.94
C LEU A 63 -2.68 -6.39 1.44
N VAL A 64 -3.29 -7.34 0.72
CA VAL A 64 -3.12 -7.47 -0.74
C VAL A 64 -3.56 -6.19 -1.46
N ALA A 65 -4.70 -5.60 -1.07
CA ALA A 65 -5.18 -4.36 -1.65
C ALA A 65 -4.19 -3.19 -1.43
N PHE A 66 -3.66 -3.02 -0.21
CA PHE A 66 -2.64 -2.00 0.08
C PHE A 66 -1.37 -2.20 -0.75
N ALA A 67 -0.95 -3.44 -0.94
CA ALA A 67 0.20 -3.74 -1.76
C ALA A 67 -0.02 -3.38 -3.24
N ILE A 68 -1.17 -3.75 -3.81
CA ILE A 68 -1.52 -3.37 -5.19
C ILE A 68 -1.56 -1.83 -5.32
N LEU A 69 -2.20 -1.13 -4.38
CA LEU A 69 -2.29 0.33 -4.35
C LEU A 69 -0.91 1.00 -4.33
N HIS A 70 0.00 0.48 -3.52
CA HIS A 70 1.37 0.98 -3.43
C HIS A 70 2.17 0.68 -4.70
N GLN A 71 2.27 -0.60 -5.09
CA GLN A 71 3.15 -1.06 -6.16
C GLN A 71 2.73 -0.55 -7.55
N THR A 72 1.43 -0.35 -7.80
CA THR A 72 0.94 0.19 -9.08
C THR A 72 1.55 1.55 -9.44
N TYR A 73 1.87 2.32 -8.40
CA TYR A 73 2.37 3.70 -8.48
C TYR A 73 3.80 3.86 -7.93
N ALA A 74 4.43 2.80 -7.42
CA ALA A 74 5.78 2.85 -6.83
C ALA A 74 6.85 3.34 -7.83
N SER A 75 6.70 2.99 -9.11
CA SER A 75 7.60 3.47 -10.17
C SER A 75 7.43 4.95 -10.52
N GLN A 76 6.40 5.62 -9.99
CA GLN A 76 6.12 7.03 -10.23
C GLN A 76 6.60 7.86 -9.03
N LYS A 77 6.92 9.14 -9.27
CA LYS A 77 7.20 10.05 -8.15
C LYS A 77 6.00 10.06 -7.21
N SER A 78 6.27 10.06 -5.90
CA SER A 78 5.22 9.99 -4.86
C SER A 78 4.13 11.06 -5.05
N SER A 79 4.47 12.26 -5.53
CA SER A 79 3.52 13.33 -5.88
C SER A 79 2.56 13.02 -7.03
N ALA A 80 2.84 11.99 -7.82
CA ALA A 80 2.00 11.50 -8.91
C ALA A 80 1.11 10.31 -8.49
N ASN A 81 1.29 9.75 -7.29
CA ASN A 81 0.43 8.71 -6.76
C ASN A 81 -0.82 9.34 -6.11
N PRO A 82 -2.02 9.23 -6.71
CA PRO A 82 -3.22 9.85 -6.17
C PRO A 82 -3.72 9.21 -4.88
N PHE A 83 -3.20 8.04 -4.50
CA PHE A 83 -3.63 7.26 -3.33
C PHE A 83 -2.63 7.30 -2.17
N ILE A 84 -1.48 7.96 -2.34
CA ILE A 84 -0.42 7.95 -1.30
C ILE A 84 -0.90 8.52 0.04
N ASN A 85 -1.71 9.58 0.02
CA ASN A 85 -2.27 10.16 1.25
C ASN A 85 -3.18 9.17 1.98
N PHE A 86 -3.96 8.36 1.25
CA PHE A 86 -4.78 7.32 1.87
C PHE A 86 -3.92 6.28 2.57
N ILE A 87 -2.87 5.79 1.90
CA ILE A 87 -1.91 4.83 2.44
C ILE A 87 -1.22 5.38 3.71
N ILE A 88 -0.73 6.61 3.66
CA ILE A 88 -0.07 7.28 4.80
C ILE A 88 -1.05 7.48 5.96
N ASN A 89 -2.27 7.93 5.68
CA ASN A 89 -3.28 8.14 6.73
C ASN A 89 -3.61 6.83 7.45
N THR A 90 -3.74 5.72 6.72
CA THR A 90 -3.94 4.40 7.34
C THR A 90 -2.71 3.95 8.15
N ALA A 91 -1.50 4.23 7.68
CA ALA A 91 -0.27 3.93 8.43
C ALA A 91 -0.08 4.79 9.69
N SER A 92 -0.72 5.95 9.76
CA SER A 92 -0.65 6.89 10.88
C SER A 92 -1.83 6.75 11.86
N ASP A 93 -2.81 5.91 11.56
CA ASP A 93 -3.96 5.65 12.43
C ASP A 93 -3.57 4.73 13.60
N ASP A 94 -3.32 5.31 14.76
CA ASP A 94 -2.95 4.58 15.98
C ASP A 94 -4.11 3.75 16.56
N GLU A 95 -5.37 4.07 16.21
CA GLU A 95 -6.55 3.27 16.58
C GLU A 95 -6.84 2.15 15.56
N GLY A 96 -6.07 2.12 14.46
CA GLY A 96 -6.16 1.14 13.40
C GLY A 96 -5.62 -0.25 13.78
N GLU A 97 -5.73 -1.17 12.82
CA GLU A 97 -5.24 -2.54 12.97
C GLU A 97 -3.70 -2.56 12.93
N LYS A 98 -3.07 -2.96 14.05
CA LYS A 98 -1.61 -2.88 14.23
C LYS A 98 -0.83 -3.61 13.14
N TYR A 99 -1.33 -4.76 12.67
CA TYR A 99 -0.68 -5.55 11.63
C TYR A 99 -0.78 -4.87 10.25
N GLU A 100 -1.89 -4.21 9.93
CA GLU A 100 -2.05 -3.46 8.68
C GLU A 100 -1.10 -2.28 8.66
N ARG A 101 -1.06 -1.54 9.77
CA ARG A 101 -0.15 -0.41 9.93
C ARG A 101 1.31 -0.84 9.76
N ALA A 102 1.74 -1.88 10.47
CA ALA A 102 3.11 -2.40 10.36
C ALA A 102 3.44 -2.82 8.92
N PHE A 103 2.51 -3.48 8.24
CA PHE A 103 2.65 -3.88 6.85
C PHE A 103 2.77 -2.69 5.89
N ILE A 104 1.91 -1.68 6.03
CA ILE A 104 1.95 -0.49 5.17
C ILE A 104 3.26 0.29 5.39
N LEU A 105 3.71 0.41 6.63
CA LEU A 105 5.01 1.05 6.94
C LEU A 105 6.17 0.29 6.29
N GLN A 106 6.13 -1.04 6.29
CA GLN A 106 7.11 -1.86 5.59
C GLN A 106 7.07 -1.64 4.07
N LEU A 107 5.87 -1.54 3.47
CA LEU A 107 5.73 -1.23 2.03
C LEU A 107 6.36 0.12 1.69
N LEU A 108 6.06 1.17 2.46
CA LEU A 108 6.60 2.52 2.27
C LEU A 108 8.12 2.58 2.49
N GLY A 109 8.66 1.77 3.40
CA GLY A 109 10.10 1.69 3.67
C GLY A 109 10.90 0.89 2.65
N SER A 110 10.24 -0.04 1.92
CA SER A 110 10.91 -0.95 0.97
C SER A 110 11.30 -0.27 -0.35
N ASP A 111 10.68 0.86 -0.70
CA ASP A 111 11.02 1.68 -1.89
C ASP A 111 12.38 2.43 -1.73
N GLY A 112 13.06 2.25 -0.60
CA GLY A 112 14.25 3.01 -0.19
C GLY A 112 15.62 2.43 -0.58
N SER A 113 15.73 1.58 -1.60
CA SER A 113 17.04 1.13 -2.12
C SER A 113 17.40 1.79 -3.45
N SER A 114 17.66 3.10 -3.41
CA SER A 114 18.84 3.76 -4.01
C SER A 114 18.79 5.28 -3.80
N SER A 115 19.75 5.78 -3.03
CA SER A 115 20.10 7.20 -2.82
C SER A 115 18.96 8.21 -2.60
N GLY A 116 18.63 8.49 -1.34
CA GLY A 116 17.70 9.57 -1.01
C GLY A 116 17.42 9.65 0.49
N LYS A 117 18.48 9.77 1.29
CA LYS A 117 18.34 10.36 2.63
C LYS A 117 17.76 11.76 2.41
N GLU A 118 16.94 12.24 3.34
CA GLU A 118 16.32 13.59 3.32
C GLU A 118 14.98 13.64 2.56
N VAL A 119 13.88 13.40 3.28
CA VAL A 119 12.56 14.08 3.15
C VAL A 119 11.51 13.43 4.08
N LEU A 120 11.81 12.31 4.74
CA LEU A 120 10.92 11.71 5.75
C LEU A 120 11.48 11.75 7.18
N LEU A 121 12.50 12.56 7.46
CA LEU A 121 13.07 12.64 8.82
C LEU A 121 12.26 13.50 9.79
N SER A 122 11.23 14.24 9.34
CA SER A 122 10.46 15.12 10.24
C SER A 122 9.23 14.47 10.90
N GLN A 123 8.72 13.35 10.41
CA GLN A 123 7.59 12.62 11.04
C GLN A 123 7.97 11.22 11.56
N PHE A 124 9.11 10.67 11.14
CA PHE A 124 9.54 9.33 11.56
C PHE A 124 10.33 9.29 12.88
N SER A 125 10.65 10.44 13.49
CA SER A 125 11.34 10.48 14.79
C SER A 125 10.53 9.81 15.92
N LEU A 126 9.19 9.80 15.83
CA LEU A 126 8.36 9.17 16.85
C LEU A 126 8.25 7.64 16.68
N LEU A 127 8.35 7.13 15.45
CA LEU A 127 8.15 5.71 15.16
C LEU A 127 9.38 4.86 15.52
N ILE A 128 10.58 5.43 15.41
CA ILE A 128 11.84 4.80 15.86
C ILE A 128 11.83 4.62 17.39
N CYS A 129 11.14 5.51 18.13
CA CYS A 129 10.95 5.38 19.58
C CYS A 129 9.90 4.32 19.97
N ILE A 130 8.91 4.02 19.10
CA ILE A 130 7.83 3.07 19.41
C ILE A 130 8.28 1.61 19.27
N VAL A 131 9.24 1.29 18.41
CA VAL A 131 9.64 -0.10 18.10
C VAL A 131 10.93 -0.55 18.81
N GLY A 132 11.31 0.12 19.92
CA GLY A 132 12.06 -0.50 21.02
C GLY A 132 13.16 -1.49 20.64
N ARG A 133 14.05 -1.15 19.71
CA ARG A 133 15.34 -1.82 19.54
C ARG A 133 16.43 -0.82 19.85
N SER A 134 16.75 -0.80 21.14
CA SER A 134 18.00 -0.30 21.68
C SER A 134 19.15 -0.66 20.74
N CYS A 135 19.88 0.34 20.27
CA CYS A 135 21.22 0.17 19.73
C CYS A 135 22.04 1.44 20.02
N PRO A 136 23.36 1.27 20.23
CA PRO A 136 24.07 1.90 21.32
C PRO A 136 24.70 3.23 20.91
N SER A 137 25.05 4.00 21.94
CA SER A 137 25.87 5.21 21.88
C SER A 137 27.02 5.09 20.89
N VAL A 138 27.06 5.99 19.91
CA VAL A 138 28.28 6.26 19.14
C VAL A 138 29.22 7.02 20.07
N VAL A 139 30.23 6.32 20.58
CA VAL A 139 31.42 6.90 21.20
C VAL A 139 32.52 6.90 20.14
N LEU A 140 33.07 8.11 19.94
CA LEU A 140 34.14 8.58 19.06
C LEU A 140 33.88 8.55 17.54
#